data_AF-A0A2V7DJT5-F1
#
_entry.id   AF-A0A2V7DJT5-F1
#
_cell.length_a   1.000
_cell.length_b   1.000
_cell.length_c   1.000
_cell.angle_alpha   90.00
_cell.angle_beta   90.00
_cell.angle_gamma   90.00
#
_symmetry.space_group_name_H-M   'P 1'
#
loop_
_entity.id
_entity.type
_entity.pdbx_description
1 polymer ?
#
loop_
_entity_poly.entity_id
_entity_poly.type
_entity_poly.pdbx_seq_one_letter_code
_entity_poly.pdbx_strand_id
1 'polypeptide(L)'
;MDARDLFLDQHAAMHSAAVAGNKMSAAERAFAGLTEAQMRVRPREDLNSLAWLMWHIARAEDIMVNRMLAGQAQVFDEAWKKRLGISRPDFGIGMTSPEVTELTQKIDVGALREYRDTVGRRTREIVGGFKPQDWEGSVTAEVVERAADEGAFGVRTEMMVKMFPGRPRAAVLSGIALFHSAGHMGEAATVRTAGGFGSGI
;
A
#
# COMPACT_ATOMS: atom_id res chain seq x y z
N MET A 1 11.29 -5.07 -23.73
CA MET A 1 10.78 -4.52 -22.46
C MET A 1 10.03 -3.25 -22.83
N ASP A 2 8.70 -3.32 -22.81
CA ASP A 2 7.85 -2.14 -22.94
C ASP A 2 7.62 -1.47 -21.56
N ALA A 3 6.81 -0.42 -21.50
CA ALA A 3 6.53 0.29 -20.24
C ALA A 3 5.82 -0.60 -19.20
N ARG A 4 5.00 -1.56 -19.65
CA ARG A 4 4.31 -2.51 -18.77
C ARG A 4 5.32 -3.46 -18.13
N ASP A 5 6.22 -4.03 -18.93
CA ASP A 5 7.25 -4.93 -18.43
C ASP A 5 8.14 -4.22 -17.40
N LEU A 6 8.59 -2.99 -17.73
CA LEU A 6 9.40 -2.18 -16.82
C LEU A 6 8.68 -1.88 -15.49
N PHE A 7 7.40 -1.49 -15.56
CA PHE A 7 6.60 -1.24 -14.36
C PHE A 7 6.48 -2.50 -13.50
N LEU A 8 6.19 -3.65 -14.11
CA LEU A 8 6.01 -4.92 -13.40
C LEU A 8 7.32 -5.40 -12.75
N ASP A 9 8.47 -5.15 -13.36
CA ASP A 9 9.78 -5.44 -12.77
C ASP A 9 10.06 -4.54 -11.56
N GLN A 10 9.76 -3.25 -11.66
CA GLN A 10 9.91 -2.31 -10.54
C GLN A 10 8.93 -2.61 -9.40
N HIS A 11 7.69 -2.98 -9.73
CA HIS A 11 6.67 -3.38 -8.76
C HIS A 11 7.10 -4.63 -7.99
N ALA A 12 7.69 -5.61 -8.69
CA ALA A 12 8.24 -6.82 -8.08
C ALA A 12 9.36 -6.51 -7.07
N ALA A 13 10.17 -5.48 -7.30
CA ALA A 13 11.20 -5.05 -6.36
C ALA A 13 10.63 -4.48 -5.06
N MET A 14 9.37 -4.04 -5.04
CA MET A 14 8.71 -3.47 -3.85
C MET A 14 7.79 -4.47 -3.12
N HIS A 15 7.62 -5.69 -3.64
CA HIS A 15 6.67 -6.67 -3.13
C HIS A 15 7.37 -7.96 -2.67
N SER A 16 6.67 -8.77 -1.87
CA SER A 16 7.21 -10.04 -1.39
C SER A 16 7.50 -11.01 -2.55
N ALA A 17 8.33 -12.01 -2.29
CA ALA A 17 8.59 -13.09 -3.23
C ALA A 17 7.31 -13.87 -3.59
N ALA A 18 6.29 -13.88 -2.72
CA ALA A 18 5.00 -14.53 -3.01
C ALA A 18 4.16 -13.80 -4.08
N VAL A 19 4.49 -12.54 -4.39
CA VAL A 19 3.78 -11.76 -5.42
C VAL A 19 4.45 -11.89 -6.79
N ALA A 20 5.77 -11.86 -6.84
CA ALA A 20 6.51 -11.77 -8.10
C ALA A 20 7.81 -12.59 -8.16
N GLY A 21 8.08 -13.43 -7.16
CA GLY A 21 9.24 -14.33 -7.13
C GLY A 21 10.59 -13.68 -6.77
N ASN A 22 10.64 -12.35 -6.61
CA ASN A 22 11.88 -11.64 -6.29
C ASN A 22 12.26 -11.79 -4.81
N LYS A 23 13.15 -12.73 -4.51
CA LYS A 23 13.67 -12.98 -3.15
C LYS A 23 14.62 -11.89 -2.62
N MET A 24 15.04 -10.96 -3.47
CA MET A 24 15.96 -9.88 -3.11
C MET A 24 15.24 -8.52 -3.03
N SER A 25 13.91 -8.52 -3.02
CA SER A 25 13.09 -7.31 -3.03
C SER A 25 13.28 -6.47 -1.76
N ALA A 26 12.92 -5.18 -1.85
CA ALA A 26 12.89 -4.29 -0.70
C ALA A 26 11.90 -4.77 0.38
N ALA A 27 10.80 -5.41 -0.01
CA ALA A 27 9.84 -5.97 0.93
C ALA A 27 10.41 -7.16 1.71
N GLU A 28 11.17 -8.06 1.06
CA GLU A 28 11.88 -9.13 1.78
C GLU A 28 12.87 -8.52 2.77
N ARG A 29 13.63 -7.52 2.34
CA ARG A 29 14.58 -6.82 3.22
C ARG A 29 13.92 -6.14 4.42
N ALA A 30 12.76 -5.54 4.20
CA ALA A 30 12.03 -4.82 5.25
C ALA A 30 11.29 -5.77 6.20
N PHE A 31 10.63 -6.82 5.70
CA PHE A 31 9.60 -7.54 6.46
C PHE A 31 9.83 -9.05 6.63
N ALA A 32 10.78 -9.65 5.92
CA ALA A 32 11.01 -11.09 6.00
C ALA A 32 11.57 -11.50 7.37
N GLY A 33 11.13 -12.66 7.86
CA GLY A 33 11.61 -13.26 9.11
C GLY A 33 11.18 -12.54 10.40
N LEU A 34 10.41 -11.45 10.31
CA LEU A 34 9.95 -10.73 11.50
C LEU A 34 8.75 -11.42 12.15
N THR A 35 8.85 -11.61 13.46
CA THR A 35 7.73 -12.06 14.30
C THR A 35 6.64 -11.01 14.40
N GLU A 36 5.45 -11.39 14.87
CA GLU A 36 4.38 -10.41 15.11
C GLU A 36 4.79 -9.33 16.11
N ALA A 37 5.47 -9.71 17.19
CA ALA A 37 5.95 -8.76 18.19
C ALA A 37 6.90 -7.72 17.55
N GLN A 38 7.82 -8.16 16.68
CA GLN A 38 8.73 -7.27 15.96
C GLN A 38 8.00 -6.38 14.95
N MET A 39 6.99 -6.91 14.25
CA MET A 39 6.16 -6.12 13.34
C MET A 39 5.42 -4.97 14.05
N ARG A 40 5.12 -5.14 15.34
CA ARG A 40 4.41 -4.14 16.16
C ARG A 40 5.32 -3.11 16.82
N VAL A 41 6.64 -3.26 16.72
CA VAL A 41 7.58 -2.34 17.38
C VAL A 41 7.53 -0.94 16.79
N ARG A 42 7.56 0.04 17.69
CA ARG A 42 7.71 1.47 17.41
C ARG A 42 8.98 1.95 18.15
N PRO A 43 10.09 2.22 17.45
CA PRO A 43 11.34 2.66 18.09
C PRO A 43 11.20 3.95 18.90
N ARG A 44 10.22 4.78 18.52
CA ARG A 44 9.75 5.95 19.27
C ARG A 44 8.24 6.06 19.11
N GLU A 45 7.56 6.57 20.14
CA GLU A 45 6.11 6.54 20.23
C GLU A 45 5.39 7.26 19.08
N ASP A 46 6.00 8.21 18.39
CA ASP A 46 5.41 8.94 17.26
C ASP A 46 5.91 8.44 15.88
N LEU A 47 6.73 7.38 15.84
CA LEU A 47 7.06 6.69 14.60
C LEU A 47 6.03 5.62 14.28
N ASN A 48 5.83 5.32 13.00
CA ASN A 48 4.96 4.22 12.58
C ASN A 48 5.61 2.86 12.87
N SER A 49 4.79 1.85 13.19
CA SER A 49 5.26 0.46 13.30
C SER A 49 5.44 -0.16 11.91
N LEU A 50 6.15 -1.29 11.83
CA LEU A 50 6.28 -2.05 10.59
C LEU A 50 4.93 -2.59 10.10
N ALA A 51 4.04 -2.98 11.03
CA ALA A 51 2.67 -3.38 10.72
C ALA A 51 1.87 -2.21 10.12
N TRP A 52 1.97 -1.01 10.70
CA TRP A 52 1.30 0.16 10.14
C TRP A 52 1.85 0.50 8.75
N LEU A 53 3.17 0.48 8.54
CA LEU A 53 3.78 0.78 7.24
C LEU A 53 3.33 -0.21 6.15
N MET A 54 3.32 -1.51 6.46
CA MET A 54 2.83 -2.52 5.51
C MET A 54 1.35 -2.29 5.17
N TRP A 55 0.51 -2.02 6.16
CA TRP A 55 -0.91 -1.73 5.99
C TRP A 55 -1.15 -0.45 5.18
N HIS A 56 -0.46 0.63 5.51
CA HIS A 56 -0.56 1.93 4.86
C HIS A 56 -0.30 1.82 3.35
N ILE A 57 0.81 1.16 2.98
CA ILE A 57 1.15 0.97 1.58
C ILE A 57 0.12 0.07 0.87
N ALA A 58 -0.30 -1.03 1.50
CA ALA A 58 -1.32 -1.92 0.92
C ALA A 58 -2.65 -1.18 0.67
N ARG A 59 -3.12 -0.39 1.63
CA ARG A 59 -4.36 0.38 1.50
C ARG A 59 -4.25 1.46 0.44
N ALA A 60 -3.14 2.20 0.38
CA ALA A 60 -2.92 3.22 -0.63
C ALA A 60 -2.93 2.60 -2.05
N GLU A 61 -2.23 1.48 -2.23
CA GLU A 61 -2.22 0.77 -3.51
C GLU A 61 -3.63 0.24 -3.88
N ASP A 62 -4.36 -0.34 -2.93
CA ASP A 62 -5.72 -0.84 -3.16
C ASP A 62 -6.71 0.28 -3.54
N ILE A 63 -6.69 1.41 -2.83
CA ILE A 63 -7.55 2.56 -3.12
C ILE A 63 -7.19 3.17 -4.47
N MET A 64 -5.93 3.53 -4.68
CA MET A 64 -5.59 4.34 -5.85
C MET A 64 -5.48 3.49 -7.12
N VAL A 65 -4.98 2.25 -7.04
CA VAL A 65 -4.82 1.41 -8.23
C VAL A 65 -6.10 0.64 -8.52
N ASN A 66 -6.58 -0.19 -7.59
CA ASN A 66 -7.74 -1.06 -7.86
C ASN A 66 -9.02 -0.22 -7.99
N ARG A 67 -9.25 0.69 -7.04
CA ARG A 67 -10.51 1.42 -6.98
C ARG A 67 -10.57 2.63 -7.90
N MET A 68 -9.57 3.51 -7.88
CA MET A 68 -9.59 4.74 -8.69
C MET A 68 -9.15 4.51 -10.14
N LEU A 69 -8.01 3.86 -10.37
CA LEU A 69 -7.48 3.72 -11.73
C LEU A 69 -8.16 2.61 -12.53
N ALA A 70 -8.40 1.44 -11.92
CA ALA A 70 -9.04 0.31 -12.59
C ALA A 70 -10.57 0.31 -12.46
N GLY A 71 -11.13 1.14 -11.58
CA GLY A 71 -12.59 1.22 -11.37
C GLY A 71 -13.20 -0.03 -10.73
N GLN A 72 -12.39 -0.93 -10.18
CA GLN A 72 -12.83 -2.18 -9.57
C GLN A 72 -13.19 -1.99 -8.09
N ALA A 73 -13.84 -2.99 -7.49
CA ALA A 73 -13.95 -3.05 -6.04
C ALA A 73 -12.55 -3.19 -5.40
N GLN A 74 -12.40 -2.58 -4.22
CA GLN A 74 -11.21 -2.75 -3.39
C GLN A 74 -11.07 -4.22 -2.96
N VAL A 75 -9.84 -4.68 -2.74
CA VAL A 75 -9.57 -5.95 -2.06
C VAL A 75 -10.07 -5.87 -0.61
N PHE A 76 -10.04 -4.69 0.02
CA PHE A 76 -10.50 -4.45 1.40
C PHE A 76 -12.03 -4.51 1.57
N ASP A 77 -12.59 -5.69 1.35
CA ASP A 77 -14.00 -6.01 1.57
C ASP A 77 -14.31 -6.40 3.04
N GLU A 78 -15.56 -6.78 3.33
CA GLU A 78 -15.99 -7.18 4.67
C GLU A 78 -15.24 -8.42 5.21
N ALA A 79 -14.86 -9.35 4.33
CA ALA A 79 -14.10 -10.53 4.74
C ALA A 79 -12.69 -10.10 5.18
N TRP A 80 -12.04 -9.22 4.43
CA TRP A 80 -10.73 -8.68 4.78
C TRP A 80 -10.77 -7.80 6.02
N LYS A 81 -11.79 -6.95 6.21
CA LYS A 81 -11.97 -6.17 7.45
C LYS A 81 -12.00 -7.09 8.68
N LYS A 82 -12.77 -8.17 8.61
CA LYS A 82 -12.86 -9.17 9.69
C LYS A 82 -11.53 -9.87 9.94
N ARG A 83 -10.85 -10.30 8.88
CA ARG A 83 -9.55 -11.00 8.99
C ARG A 83 -8.45 -10.10 9.55
N LEU A 84 -8.42 -8.84 9.14
CA LEU A 84 -7.43 -7.86 9.58
C LEU A 84 -7.73 -7.32 10.98
N GLY A 85 -8.97 -7.44 11.48
CA GLY A 85 -9.38 -6.86 12.76
C GLY A 85 -9.52 -5.34 12.74
N ILE A 86 -9.61 -4.73 11.55
CA ILE A 86 -9.72 -3.29 11.35
C ILE A 86 -10.76 -2.98 10.26
N SER A 87 -11.58 -1.95 10.49
CA SER A 87 -12.64 -1.52 9.57
C SER A 87 -12.42 -0.12 9.00
N ARG A 88 -11.25 0.46 9.25
CA ARG A 88 -10.92 1.82 8.81
C ARG A 88 -10.89 1.91 7.28
N PRO A 89 -11.69 2.76 6.63
CA PRO A 89 -11.81 2.80 5.18
C PRO A 89 -10.66 3.53 4.49
N ASP A 90 -9.97 4.44 5.19
CA ASP A 90 -8.83 5.17 4.64
C ASP A 90 -7.52 4.32 4.64
N PHE A 91 -6.42 4.95 4.23
CA PHE A 91 -5.07 4.37 4.27
C PHE A 91 -4.19 4.96 5.39
N GLY A 92 -4.79 5.61 6.39
CA GLY A 92 -4.10 6.15 7.57
C GLY A 92 -3.47 7.52 7.39
N ILE A 93 -3.76 8.22 6.30
CA ILE A 93 -3.25 9.58 6.10
C ILE A 93 -3.79 10.52 7.18
N GLY A 94 -2.87 11.16 7.91
CA GLY A 94 -3.21 12.08 8.99
C GLY A 94 -3.66 11.41 10.29
N MET A 95 -3.41 10.10 10.47
CA MET A 95 -3.57 9.46 11.77
C MET A 95 -2.71 10.14 12.84
N THR A 96 -3.30 10.29 14.03
CA THR A 96 -2.62 10.67 15.25
C THR A 96 -1.84 9.49 15.84
N SER A 97 -0.85 9.75 16.71
CA SER A 97 -0.07 8.67 17.32
C SER A 97 -0.92 7.63 18.09
N PRO A 98 -1.98 8.02 18.85
CA PRO A 98 -2.88 7.06 19.48
C PRO A 98 -3.61 6.16 18.48
N GLU A 99 -4.06 6.68 17.34
CA GLU A 99 -4.70 5.86 16.29
C GLU A 99 -3.69 4.88 15.67
N VAL A 100 -2.44 5.30 15.48
CA VAL A 100 -1.37 4.41 15.02
C VAL A 100 -1.10 3.30 16.05
N THR A 101 -1.10 3.62 17.36
CA THR A 101 -0.97 2.64 18.44
C THR A 101 -2.12 1.63 18.39
N GLU A 102 -3.35 2.11 18.29
CA GLU A 102 -4.54 1.26 18.25
C GLU A 102 -4.50 0.29 17.06
N LEU A 103 -4.23 0.80 15.86
CA LEU A 103 -4.11 -0.04 14.67
C LEU A 103 -2.99 -1.06 14.83
N THR A 104 -1.82 -0.62 15.28
CA THR A 104 -0.65 -1.46 15.50
C THR A 104 -0.93 -2.60 16.48
N GLN A 105 -1.78 -2.39 17.50
CA GLN A 105 -2.14 -3.41 18.48
C GLN A 105 -3.21 -4.37 17.96
N LYS A 106 -4.20 -3.87 17.22
CA LYS A 106 -5.37 -4.65 16.80
C LYS A 106 -5.16 -5.47 15.54
N ILE A 107 -4.34 -4.98 14.61
CA ILE A 107 -4.23 -5.60 13.29
C ILE A 107 -3.67 -7.03 13.38
N ASP A 108 -4.30 -7.96 12.67
CA ASP A 108 -3.76 -9.32 12.51
C ASP A 108 -2.60 -9.29 11.51
N VAL A 109 -1.40 -9.62 11.98
CA VAL A 109 -0.16 -9.48 11.18
C VAL A 109 -0.06 -10.56 10.09
N GLY A 110 -0.58 -11.77 10.35
CA GLY A 110 -0.64 -12.84 9.35
C GLY A 110 -1.55 -12.46 8.19
N ALA A 111 -2.79 -12.05 8.51
CA ALA A 111 -3.75 -11.55 7.53
C ALA A 111 -3.22 -10.31 6.80
N LEU A 112 -2.49 -9.42 7.47
CA LEU A 112 -1.90 -8.25 6.84
C LEU A 112 -0.89 -8.60 5.74
N ARG A 113 -0.04 -9.60 5.96
CA ARG A 113 0.91 -10.06 4.93
C ARG A 113 0.16 -10.59 3.71
N GLU A 114 -0.84 -11.44 3.95
CA GLU A 114 -1.67 -11.98 2.86
C GLU A 114 -2.47 -10.90 2.13
N TYR A 115 -2.96 -9.88 2.85
CA TYR A 115 -3.68 -8.75 2.28
C TYR A 115 -2.76 -7.95 1.35
N ARG A 116 -1.54 -7.60 1.81
CA ARG A 116 -0.55 -6.90 0.99
C ARG A 116 -0.22 -7.69 -0.28
N ASP A 117 -0.03 -8.99 -0.15
CA ASP A 117 0.27 -9.84 -1.30
C ASP A 117 -0.91 -9.93 -2.27
N THR A 118 -2.14 -9.95 -1.76
CA THR A 118 -3.36 -9.99 -2.58
C THR A 118 -3.56 -8.70 -3.35
N VAL A 119 -3.34 -7.54 -2.71
CA VAL A 119 -3.35 -6.23 -3.38
C VAL A 119 -2.27 -6.19 -4.46
N GLY A 120 -1.04 -6.61 -4.15
CA GLY A 120 0.06 -6.63 -5.10
C GLY A 120 -0.21 -7.51 -6.32
N ARG A 121 -0.77 -8.72 -6.13
CA ARG A 121 -1.18 -9.59 -7.24
C ARG A 121 -2.28 -8.95 -8.08
N ARG A 122 -3.30 -8.35 -7.45
CA ARG A 122 -4.39 -7.66 -8.17
C ARG A 122 -3.85 -6.51 -9.02
N THR A 123 -2.95 -5.69 -8.48
CA THR A 123 -2.28 -4.62 -9.23
C THR A 123 -1.55 -5.16 -10.46
N ARG A 124 -0.84 -6.29 -10.32
CA ARG A 124 -0.12 -6.92 -11.43
C ARG A 124 -1.06 -7.50 -12.49
N GLU A 125 -2.19 -8.09 -12.08
CA GLU A 125 -3.24 -8.56 -13.00
C GLU A 125 -3.81 -7.40 -13.82
N ILE A 126 -4.14 -6.29 -13.15
CA ILE A 126 -4.64 -5.06 -13.78
C ILE A 126 -3.64 -4.55 -14.82
N VAL A 127 -2.39 -4.32 -14.42
CA VAL A 127 -1.37 -3.74 -15.30
C VAL A 127 -0.94 -4.74 -16.39
N GLY A 128 -0.94 -6.04 -16.10
CA GLY A 128 -0.71 -7.09 -17.09
C GLY A 128 -1.69 -7.04 -18.26
N GLY A 129 -2.95 -6.68 -17.97
CA GLY A 129 -4.03 -6.52 -18.94
C GLY A 129 -4.10 -5.16 -19.63
N PHE A 130 -3.23 -4.19 -19.28
CA PHE A 130 -3.28 -2.86 -19.90
C PHE A 130 -3.02 -2.89 -21.40
N LYS A 131 -3.84 -2.14 -22.12
CA LYS A 131 -3.68 -1.75 -23.52
C LYS A 131 -3.01 -0.37 -23.58
N PRO A 132 -2.50 0.08 -24.74
CA PRO A 132 -1.84 1.39 -24.86
C PRO A 132 -2.65 2.55 -24.26
N GLN A 133 -3.96 2.61 -24.53
CA GLN A 133 -4.88 3.62 -24.01
C GLN A 133 -5.01 3.66 -22.47
N ASP A 134 -4.72 2.57 -21.76
CA ASP A 134 -4.85 2.51 -20.30
C ASP A 134 -3.71 3.27 -19.59
N TRP A 135 -2.59 3.47 -20.29
CA TRP A 135 -1.45 4.28 -19.86
C TRP A 135 -1.67 5.78 -20.08
N GLU A 136 -2.64 6.13 -20.92
CA GLU A 136 -2.93 7.50 -21.31
C GLU A 136 -4.04 8.14 -20.46
N GLY A 137 -4.29 9.42 -20.69
CA GLY A 137 -5.35 10.17 -20.04
C GLY A 137 -5.06 10.56 -18.59
N SER A 138 -6.11 11.10 -17.95
CA SER A 138 -6.02 11.68 -16.61
C SER A 138 -7.05 11.07 -15.66
N VAL A 139 -6.75 11.13 -14.37
CA VAL A 139 -7.70 10.81 -13.31
C VAL A 139 -8.85 11.82 -13.34
N THR A 140 -10.10 11.36 -13.41
CA THR A 140 -11.28 12.23 -13.45
C THR A 140 -11.69 12.66 -12.04
N ALA A 141 -12.43 13.76 -11.91
CA ALA A 141 -13.02 14.15 -10.62
C ALA A 141 -13.96 13.07 -10.08
N GLU A 142 -14.80 12.50 -10.95
CA GLU A 142 -15.78 11.47 -10.60
C GLU A 142 -15.15 10.26 -9.88
N VAL A 143 -14.01 9.74 -10.36
CA VAL A 143 -13.38 8.57 -9.70
C VAL A 143 -12.79 8.93 -8.33
N VAL A 144 -12.34 10.17 -8.14
CA VAL A 144 -11.79 10.65 -6.88
C VAL A 144 -12.92 10.91 -5.88
N GLU A 145 -14.00 11.55 -6.32
CA GLU A 145 -15.21 11.79 -5.52
C GLU A 145 -15.82 10.47 -5.05
N ARG A 146 -15.93 9.48 -5.95
CA ARG A 146 -16.44 8.16 -5.59
C ARG A 146 -15.60 7.47 -4.52
N ALA A 147 -14.26 7.56 -4.62
CA ALA A 147 -13.38 7.02 -3.57
C ALA A 147 -13.51 7.82 -2.25
N ALA A 148 -13.71 9.14 -2.33
CA ALA A 148 -13.96 9.99 -1.18
C ALA A 148 -15.27 9.64 -0.46
N ASP A 149 -16.34 9.38 -1.20
CA ASP A 149 -17.64 8.93 -0.67
C ASP A 149 -17.55 7.58 0.04
N GLU A 150 -16.63 6.72 -0.39
CA GLU A 150 -16.27 5.45 0.27
C GLU A 150 -15.38 5.65 1.52
N GLY A 151 -15.00 6.89 1.86
CA GLY A 151 -14.18 7.22 3.01
C GLY A 151 -12.67 7.02 2.80
N ALA A 152 -12.20 6.88 1.56
CA ALA A 152 -10.83 6.45 1.26
C ALA A 152 -9.73 7.42 1.72
N PHE A 153 -10.07 8.67 2.02
CA PHE A 153 -9.09 9.73 2.29
C PHE A 153 -9.16 10.31 3.72
N GLY A 154 -10.10 9.83 4.55
CA GLY A 154 -10.25 10.24 5.94
C GLY A 154 -10.23 11.76 6.14
N VAL A 155 -9.42 12.24 7.07
CA VAL A 155 -9.30 13.68 7.40
C VAL A 155 -8.68 14.52 6.27
N ARG A 156 -8.16 13.89 5.21
CA ARG A 156 -7.55 14.58 4.06
C ARG A 156 -8.44 14.58 2.82
N THR A 157 -9.70 14.18 2.91
CA THR A 157 -10.63 14.13 1.77
C THR A 157 -10.62 15.41 0.92
N GLU A 158 -10.76 16.58 1.53
CA GLU A 158 -10.79 17.85 0.78
C GLU A 158 -9.49 18.09 -0.01
N MET A 159 -8.34 17.80 0.59
CA MET A 159 -7.04 17.91 -0.07
C MET A 159 -6.95 16.94 -1.26
N MET A 160 -7.36 15.69 -1.05
CA MET A 160 -7.22 14.63 -2.06
C MET A 160 -8.14 14.88 -3.26
N VAL A 161 -9.39 15.31 -3.01
CA VAL A 161 -10.37 15.68 -4.04
C VAL A 161 -9.87 16.86 -4.90
N LYS A 162 -9.11 17.79 -4.32
CA LYS A 162 -8.49 18.89 -5.07
C LYS A 162 -7.21 18.47 -5.82
N MET A 163 -6.45 17.53 -5.27
CA MET A 163 -5.10 17.21 -5.74
C MET A 163 -5.05 16.21 -6.90
N PHE A 164 -5.96 15.23 -6.94
CA PHE A 164 -5.89 14.11 -7.87
C PHE A 164 -6.50 14.35 -9.26
N PRO A 165 -7.64 15.06 -9.41
CA PRO A 165 -8.25 15.26 -10.72
C PRO A 165 -7.30 15.94 -11.70
N GLY A 166 -7.29 15.49 -12.96
CA GLY A 166 -6.43 16.01 -14.02
C GLY A 166 -5.01 15.42 -14.04
N ARG A 167 -4.54 14.75 -12.98
CA ARG A 167 -3.23 14.09 -12.98
C ARG A 167 -3.17 12.96 -14.01
N PRO A 168 -2.04 12.78 -14.73
CA PRO A 168 -1.89 11.66 -15.64
C PRO A 168 -2.04 10.32 -14.91
N ARG A 169 -2.80 9.39 -15.49
CA ARG A 169 -3.07 8.07 -14.88
C ARG A 169 -1.79 7.29 -14.60
N ALA A 170 -0.89 7.22 -15.58
CA ALA A 170 0.40 6.55 -15.43
C ALA A 170 1.29 7.18 -14.33
N ALA A 171 1.18 8.48 -14.11
CA ALA A 171 1.90 9.17 -13.04
C ALA A 171 1.34 8.80 -11.66
N VAL A 172 0.02 8.68 -11.52
CA VAL A 172 -0.61 8.20 -10.28
C VAL A 172 -0.27 6.74 -10.01
N LEU A 173 -0.30 5.89 -11.05
CA LEU A 173 0.06 4.47 -10.95
C LEU A 173 1.49 4.30 -10.41
N SER A 174 2.47 4.93 -11.07
CA SER A 174 3.88 4.83 -10.66
C SER A 174 4.13 5.55 -9.34
N GLY A 175 3.45 6.66 -9.09
CA GLY A 175 3.56 7.42 -7.86
C GLY A 175 3.15 6.61 -6.62
N ILE A 176 2.07 5.84 -6.71
CA ILE A 176 1.58 5.03 -5.59
C ILE A 176 2.25 3.66 -5.54
N ALA A 177 2.20 2.88 -6.63
CA ALA A 177 2.63 1.49 -6.61
C ALA A 177 4.16 1.33 -6.57
N LEU A 178 4.92 2.37 -6.95
CA LEU A 178 6.39 2.34 -6.97
C LEU A 178 6.99 3.35 -5.99
N PHE A 179 6.80 4.65 -6.22
CA PHE A 179 7.55 5.69 -5.48
C PHE A 179 7.13 5.79 -4.01
N HIS A 180 5.83 5.86 -3.73
CA HIS A 180 5.27 5.83 -2.38
C HIS A 180 5.66 4.55 -1.64
N SER A 181 5.47 3.39 -2.27
CA SER A 181 5.90 2.12 -1.69
C SER A 181 7.39 2.11 -1.38
N ALA A 182 8.26 2.56 -2.29
CA ALA A 182 9.71 2.60 -2.08
C ALA A 182 10.11 3.50 -0.91
N GLY A 183 9.49 4.68 -0.78
CA GLY A 183 9.71 5.59 0.35
C GLY A 183 9.44 4.91 1.68
N HIS A 184 8.28 4.26 1.82
CA HIS A 184 7.92 3.57 3.06
C HIS A 184 8.69 2.26 3.29
N MET A 185 9.24 1.62 2.25
CA MET A 185 10.21 0.52 2.43
C MET A 185 11.49 1.03 3.09
N GLY A 186 11.95 2.23 2.75
CA GLY A 186 13.08 2.89 3.41
C GLY A 186 12.78 3.21 4.89
N GLU A 187 11.58 3.70 5.19
CA GLU A 187 11.13 3.88 6.57
C GLU A 187 11.09 2.55 7.32
N ALA A 188 10.53 1.50 6.71
CA ALA A 188 10.46 0.17 7.32
C ALA A 188 11.85 -0.41 7.60
N ALA A 189 12.80 -0.27 6.67
CA ALA A 189 14.19 -0.67 6.91
C ALA A 189 14.83 0.09 8.09
N THR A 190 14.53 1.38 8.22
CA THR A 190 15.01 2.21 9.34
C THR A 190 14.39 1.76 10.66
N VAL A 191 13.07 1.53 10.70
CA VAL A 191 12.37 1.05 11.89
C VAL A 191 12.88 -0.33 12.32
N ARG A 192 13.07 -1.24 11.35
CA ARG A 192 13.59 -2.60 11.60
C ARG A 192 14.98 -2.56 12.23
N THR A 193 15.88 -1.76 11.67
CA THR A 193 17.26 -1.66 12.17
C THR A 193 17.33 -0.94 13.51
N ALA A 194 16.55 0.13 13.72
CA ALA A 194 16.43 0.82 15.00
C ALA A 194 15.83 -0.08 16.10
N GLY A 195 14.97 -1.03 15.74
CA GLY A 195 14.47 -2.07 16.65
C GLY A 195 15.47 -3.18 16.98
N GLY A 196 16.61 -3.24 16.29
CA GLY A 196 17.64 -4.26 16.50
C GLY A 196 17.37 -5.60 15.79
N PHE A 197 16.51 -5.64 14.76
CA PHE A 197 16.08 -6.89 14.10
C PHE A 197 16.89 -7.25 12.84
N GLY A 198 18.09 -6.67 12.70
CA GLY A 198 18.94 -6.81 11.51
C GLY A 198 18.24 -6.36 10.22
N SER A 199 18.77 -6.78 9.07
CA SER A 199 18.08 -6.69 7.78
C SER A 199 17.49 -8.03 7.41
N GLY A 200 16.32 -8.04 6.75
CA GLY A 200 15.86 -9.24 6.07
C GLY A 200 16.76 -9.50 4.86
N ILE A 201 17.14 -10.76 4.65
CA ILE A 201 17.57 -11.34 3.37
C ILE A 201 17.40 -12.85 3.51
#